data_AF-A0A2V5IZ69-F1
#
_entry.id   AF-A0A2V5IZ69-F1
#
_cell.length_a   1.000
_cell.length_b   1.000
_cell.length_c   1.000
_cell.angle_alpha   90.00
_cell.angle_beta   90.00
_cell.angle_gamma   90.00
#
_symmetry.space_group_name_H-M   'P 1'
#
loop_
_entity.id
_entity.type
_entity.pdbx_description
1 polymer ?
#
loop_
_entity_poly.entity_id
_entity_poly.type
_entity_poly.pdbx_seq_one_letter_code
_entity_poly.pdbx_strand_id
1 'polypeptide(L)'
;MVVNLDKGRFFEPSRKYWEELEGMRIRCRAALADHQEPTTYWTLGDPNPPPPPARQSGMRPTAADWANWPLVRGVWDPNVHGWPPAGVRLSDAWVYLALKYLIMEIRVNSWWADFNRDGNIRVNRVPMGDAMMVAGHGLVSYPVYQGWYVLCGGAARVHLTWIVGPAGRHSGFPTKSLLYGLVFPVKGSSHVLVEHLQTHRAVQNAGGGARIRCVEQWVSCRNDPVIQYYRSPPDAERRDISYRLECLDNMQPWTYCSGWTGSDPLELRQGCWPDPSGQS
;
A
#
# COMPACT_ATOMS: atom_id res chain seq x y z
N MET A 1 -27.57 -37.45 2.62
CA MET A 1 -27.74 -36.09 3.18
C MET A 1 -26.89 -35.17 2.31
N VAL A 2 -27.53 -34.43 1.40
CA VAL A 2 -26.82 -33.58 0.43
C VAL A 2 -26.43 -32.30 1.17
N VAL A 3 -25.17 -32.20 1.56
CA VAL A 3 -24.62 -30.93 2.06
C VAL A 3 -24.42 -30.05 0.83
N ASN A 4 -25.43 -29.25 0.51
CA ASN A 4 -25.30 -28.18 -0.46
C ASN A 4 -24.50 -27.06 0.23
N LEU A 5 -23.18 -27.16 0.17
CA LEU A 5 -22.29 -26.06 0.53
C LEU A 5 -22.48 -25.01 -0.58
N ASP A 6 -23.35 -24.02 -0.33
CA ASP A 6 -23.34 -22.75 -1.04
C ASP A 6 -21.88 -22.31 -1.19
N LYS A 7 -21.35 -22.41 -2.41
CA LYS A 7 -20.01 -21.91 -2.74
C LYS A 7 -19.92 -20.46 -2.28
N GLY A 8 -18.99 -20.20 -1.36
CA GLY A 8 -18.61 -18.92 -0.76
C GLY A 8 -19.52 -17.74 -1.06
N ARG A 9 -20.45 -17.43 -0.14
CA ARG A 9 -21.21 -16.18 -0.19
C ARG A 9 -20.23 -15.01 -0.23
N PHE A 10 -20.23 -14.26 -1.33
CA PHE A 10 -19.56 -12.97 -1.42
C PHE A 10 -19.97 -12.13 -0.21
N PHE A 11 -18.98 -11.67 0.57
CA PHE A 11 -19.27 -10.79 1.68
C PHE A 11 -19.51 -9.39 1.13
N GLU A 12 -20.80 -9.03 0.98
CA GLU A 12 -21.18 -7.72 0.45
C GLU A 12 -20.72 -6.58 1.38
N PRO A 13 -19.95 -5.61 0.86
CA PRO A 13 -19.62 -4.41 1.62
C PRO A 13 -20.87 -3.65 2.02
N SER A 14 -20.93 -3.17 3.27
CA SER A 14 -22.02 -2.32 3.71
C SER A 14 -22.10 -1.03 2.89
N ARG A 15 -23.29 -0.43 2.79
CA ARG A 15 -23.46 0.89 2.17
C ARG A 15 -22.51 1.95 2.76
N LYS A 16 -22.30 1.91 4.08
CA LYS A 16 -21.38 2.80 4.79
C LYS A 16 -19.94 2.67 4.27
N TYR A 17 -19.48 1.45 4.01
CA TYR A 17 -18.14 1.22 3.45
C TYR A 17 -17.99 1.88 2.07
N TRP A 18 -19.01 1.78 1.22
CA TRP A 18 -19.02 2.45 -0.09
C TRP A 18 -18.95 3.98 0.03
N GLU A 19 -19.75 4.56 0.94
CA GLU A 19 -19.75 6.00 1.19
C GLU A 19 -18.39 6.48 1.72
N GLU A 20 -17.75 5.70 2.60
CA GLU A 20 -16.41 5.98 3.10
C GLU A 20 -15.35 5.92 1.99
N LEU A 21 -15.39 4.88 1.13
CA LEU A 21 -14.44 4.72 0.03
C LEU A 21 -14.56 5.85 -1.00
N GLU A 22 -15.78 6.27 -1.36
CA GLU A 22 -15.97 7.42 -2.25
C GLU A 22 -15.51 8.73 -1.57
N GLY A 23 -15.76 8.88 -0.26
CA GLY A 23 -15.22 9.98 0.53
C GLY A 23 -13.68 10.05 0.49
N MET A 24 -13.00 8.89 0.56
CA MET A 24 -11.54 8.82 0.41
C MET A 24 -11.09 9.14 -1.03
N ARG A 25 -11.85 8.70 -2.03
CA ARG A 25 -11.58 9.00 -3.43
C ARG A 25 -11.66 10.49 -3.75
N ILE A 26 -12.62 11.21 -3.18
CA ILE A 26 -12.71 12.67 -3.28
C ILE A 26 -11.45 13.34 -2.70
N ARG A 27 -10.94 12.83 -1.56
CA ARG A 27 -9.68 13.33 -0.97
C ARG A 27 -8.48 13.05 -1.86
N CYS A 28 -8.41 11.87 -2.48
CA CYS A 28 -7.38 11.55 -3.45
C CYS A 28 -7.41 12.53 -4.62
N ARG A 29 -8.59 12.81 -5.18
CA ARG A 29 -8.77 13.78 -6.27
C ARG A 29 -8.27 15.18 -5.88
N ALA A 30 -8.66 15.67 -4.69
CA ALA A 30 -8.21 16.96 -4.20
C ALA A 30 -6.69 17.01 -4.02
N ALA A 31 -6.11 15.97 -3.38
CA ALA A 31 -4.67 15.89 -3.19
C ALA A 31 -3.89 15.85 -4.52
N LEU A 32 -4.43 15.19 -5.55
CA LEU A 32 -3.82 15.17 -6.88
C LEU A 32 -3.92 16.51 -7.61
N ALA A 33 -5.02 17.24 -7.44
CA ALA A 33 -5.18 18.57 -8.07
C ALA A 33 -4.11 19.55 -7.59
N ASP A 34 -3.73 19.47 -6.31
CA ASP A 34 -2.68 20.29 -5.70
C ASP A 34 -1.28 19.68 -5.84
N HIS A 35 -1.16 18.50 -6.45
CA HIS A 35 0.10 17.77 -6.52
C HIS A 35 0.95 18.22 -7.71
N GLN A 36 2.13 18.76 -7.38
CA GLN A 36 3.20 18.92 -8.35
C GLN A 36 4.14 17.71 -8.27
N GLU A 37 4.20 16.94 -9.36
CA GLU A 37 5.16 15.85 -9.50
C GLU A 37 6.58 16.42 -9.69
N PRO A 38 7.61 15.85 -9.05
CA PRO A 38 8.98 16.33 -9.22
C PRO A 38 9.42 16.28 -10.69
N THR A 39 10.00 17.38 -11.15
CA THR A 39 10.53 17.50 -12.53
C THR A 39 11.96 16.99 -12.65
N THR A 40 12.65 16.82 -11.53
CA THR A 40 14.02 16.30 -11.44
C THR A 40 14.03 14.90 -10.82
N TYR A 41 15.07 14.14 -11.15
CA TYR A 41 15.24 12.77 -10.70
C TYR A 41 16.63 12.57 -10.11
N TRP A 42 16.72 11.60 -9.20
CA TRP A 42 17.98 11.12 -8.64
C TRP A 42 18.04 9.61 -8.83
N THR A 43 19.17 9.10 -9.34
CA THR A 43 19.41 7.68 -9.50
C THR A 43 20.76 7.27 -8.90
N LEU A 44 20.98 5.97 -8.77
CA LEU A 44 22.20 5.44 -8.18
C LEU A 44 23.42 5.89 -8.98
N GLY A 45 24.37 6.53 -8.29
CA GLY A 45 25.58 7.09 -8.89
C GLY A 45 25.54 8.60 -9.14
N ASP A 46 24.35 9.23 -9.06
CA ASP A 46 24.23 10.69 -9.08
C ASP A 46 24.86 11.31 -7.82
N PRO A 47 25.37 12.55 -7.90
CA PRO A 47 25.83 13.27 -6.73
C PRO A 47 24.70 13.44 -5.70
N ASN A 48 25.06 13.41 -4.41
CA ASN A 48 24.07 13.63 -3.35
C ASN A 48 23.43 15.02 -3.48
N PRO A 49 22.09 15.13 -3.34
CA PRO A 49 21.44 16.43 -3.31
C PRO A 49 21.85 17.20 -2.04
N PRO A 50 21.56 18.52 -1.99
CA PRO A 50 21.72 19.29 -0.77
C PRO A 50 20.99 18.61 0.40
N PRO A 51 21.59 18.59 1.60
CA PRO A 51 20.92 18.01 2.75
C PRO A 51 19.62 18.78 3.02
N PRO A 52 18.59 18.08 3.54
CA PRO A 52 17.36 18.74 3.91
C PRO A 52 17.62 19.85 4.95
N PRO A 53 16.86 20.95 4.93
CA PRO A 53 16.97 21.96 5.96
C PRO A 53 16.73 21.36 7.34
N ALA A 54 17.50 21.83 8.33
CA ALA A 54 17.35 21.37 9.71
C ALA A 54 15.90 21.59 10.18
N ARG A 55 15.28 20.55 10.73
CA ARG A 55 13.93 20.66 11.28
C ARG A 55 13.93 21.61 12.46
N GLN A 56 13.38 22.81 12.28
CA GLN A 56 13.16 23.75 13.37
C GLN A 56 12.05 23.23 14.29
N SER A 57 12.27 23.33 15.61
CA SER A 57 11.25 22.98 16.60
C SER A 57 9.99 23.83 16.37
N GLY A 58 8.82 23.20 16.40
CA GLY A 58 7.52 23.87 16.16
C GLY A 58 7.13 24.08 14.69
N MET A 59 8.06 23.99 13.72
CA MET A 59 7.74 24.15 12.29
C MET A 59 6.93 22.94 11.78
N ARG A 60 5.80 23.21 11.12
CA ARG A 60 5.01 22.19 10.41
C ARG A 60 5.47 22.14 8.95
N PRO A 61 6.13 21.05 8.53
CA PRO A 61 6.61 20.98 7.16
C PRO A 61 5.47 20.91 6.16
N THR A 62 5.59 21.64 5.05
CA THR A 62 4.61 21.73 3.98
C THR A 62 5.17 21.18 2.68
N ALA A 63 4.31 20.94 1.68
CA ALA A 63 4.74 20.47 0.36
C ALA A 63 5.78 21.40 -0.30
N ALA A 64 5.78 22.69 0.04
CA ALA A 64 6.73 23.67 -0.47
C ALA A 64 8.18 23.36 -0.05
N ASP A 65 8.39 22.76 1.12
CA ASP A 65 9.73 22.49 1.67
C ASP A 65 10.52 21.47 0.84
N TRP A 66 9.82 20.61 0.10
CA TRP A 66 10.39 19.57 -0.77
C TRP A 66 9.90 19.67 -2.22
N ALA A 67 9.37 20.83 -2.63
CA ALA A 67 8.86 21.02 -3.99
C ALA A 67 9.94 20.79 -5.07
N ASN A 68 11.19 21.15 -4.76
CA ASN A 68 12.34 21.04 -5.68
C ASN A 68 13.18 19.78 -5.46
N TRP A 69 12.77 18.89 -4.57
CA TRP A 69 13.54 17.67 -4.30
C TRP A 69 13.33 16.64 -5.41
N PRO A 70 14.39 16.03 -5.94
CA PRO A 70 14.28 15.07 -7.01
C PRO A 70 13.55 13.80 -6.53
N LEU A 71 12.82 13.16 -7.44
CA LEU A 71 12.24 11.84 -7.22
C LEU A 71 13.28 10.75 -7.47
N VAL A 72 13.42 9.80 -6.55
CA VAL A 72 14.29 8.64 -6.75
C VAL A 72 13.76 7.75 -7.87
N ARG A 73 14.63 7.39 -8.83
CA ARG A 73 14.33 6.46 -9.92
C ARG A 73 15.18 5.19 -9.83
N GLY A 74 14.54 4.06 -10.16
CA GLY A 74 15.14 2.74 -10.05
C GLY A 74 15.09 2.21 -8.62
N VAL A 75 15.24 0.90 -8.51
CA VAL A 75 15.25 0.16 -7.24
C VAL A 75 16.42 -0.79 -7.27
N TRP A 76 17.17 -0.83 -6.16
CA TRP A 76 18.34 -1.68 -5.97
C TRP A 76 18.34 -2.24 -4.56
N ASP A 77 19.22 -3.20 -4.29
CA ASP A 77 19.40 -3.73 -2.93
C ASP A 77 20.09 -2.68 -2.04
N PRO A 78 19.38 -2.13 -1.02
CA PRO A 78 19.97 -1.13 -0.14
C PRO A 78 21.08 -1.67 0.76
N ASN A 79 21.19 -2.99 0.93
CA ASN A 79 22.30 -3.59 1.68
C ASN A 79 23.60 -3.62 0.86
N VAL A 80 23.50 -3.58 -0.46
CA VAL A 80 24.65 -3.61 -1.38
C VAL A 80 25.05 -2.20 -1.78
N HIS A 81 24.09 -1.36 -2.17
CA HIS A 81 24.36 -0.03 -2.74
C HIS A 81 23.97 1.13 -1.82
N GLY A 82 23.46 0.84 -0.62
CA GLY A 82 22.99 1.85 0.31
C GLY A 82 21.59 2.37 -0.01
N TRP A 83 21.06 3.18 0.90
CA TRP A 83 19.76 3.84 0.75
C TRP A 83 19.89 5.13 -0.08
N PRO A 84 18.81 5.57 -0.77
CA PRO A 84 18.77 6.89 -1.37
C PRO A 84 19.12 7.97 -0.34
N PRO A 85 19.88 9.02 -0.70
CA PRO A 85 20.30 10.04 0.24
C PRO A 85 19.11 10.82 0.79
N ALA A 86 19.31 11.55 1.90
CA ALA A 86 18.34 12.54 2.35
C ALA A 86 18.24 13.69 1.34
N GLY A 87 17.12 14.44 1.35
CA GLY A 87 16.91 15.54 0.39
C GLY A 87 16.34 15.10 -0.96
N VAL A 88 15.88 13.85 -1.06
CA VAL A 88 15.12 13.31 -2.20
C VAL A 88 13.68 12.96 -1.77
N ARG A 89 12.80 12.82 -2.75
CA ARG A 89 11.47 12.21 -2.57
C ARG A 89 11.53 10.75 -2.97
N LEU A 90 10.94 9.88 -2.17
CA LEU A 90 10.93 8.45 -2.44
C LEU A 90 9.79 8.06 -3.40
N SER A 91 10.09 7.15 -4.33
CA SER A 91 9.06 6.39 -5.05
C SER A 91 8.33 5.46 -4.07
N ASP A 92 7.14 4.98 -4.44
CA ASP A 92 6.37 4.06 -3.61
C ASP A 92 7.13 2.75 -3.34
N ALA A 93 7.96 2.31 -4.28
CA ALA A 93 8.85 1.18 -4.09
C ALA A 93 9.89 1.44 -2.98
N TRP A 94 10.48 2.63 -2.94
CA TRP A 94 11.40 3.00 -1.85
C TRP A 94 10.69 3.22 -0.52
N VAL A 95 9.46 3.75 -0.53
CA VAL A 95 8.64 3.84 0.69
C VAL A 95 8.32 2.46 1.22
N TYR A 96 7.97 1.50 0.37
CA TYR A 96 7.78 0.09 0.74
C TYR A 96 9.04 -0.47 1.44
N LEU A 97 10.21 -0.34 0.82
CA LEU A 97 11.48 -0.82 1.39
C LEU A 97 11.77 -0.13 2.73
N ALA A 98 11.62 1.20 2.80
CA ALA A 98 11.89 1.97 4.02
C ALA A 98 10.96 1.55 5.17
N LEU A 99 9.69 1.28 4.88
CA LEU A 99 8.77 0.74 5.88
C LEU A 99 9.23 -0.63 6.36
N LYS A 100 9.58 -1.52 5.43
CA LYS A 100 9.95 -2.92 5.70
C LYS A 100 11.24 -3.07 6.50
N TYR A 101 12.27 -2.25 6.20
CA TYR A 101 13.63 -2.47 6.70
C TYR A 101 14.13 -1.42 7.69
N LEU A 102 13.58 -0.21 7.70
CA LEU A 102 14.11 0.87 8.52
C LEU A 102 13.30 1.08 9.80
N ILE A 103 13.97 1.58 10.83
CA ILE A 103 13.30 2.05 12.03
C ILE A 103 12.70 3.45 11.80
N MET A 104 11.73 3.79 12.63
CA MET A 104 11.03 5.08 12.59
C MET A 104 11.99 6.28 12.53
N GLU A 105 12.99 6.31 13.42
CA GLU A 105 13.94 7.42 13.53
C GLU A 105 14.68 7.71 12.22
N ILE A 106 15.18 6.68 11.55
CA ILE A 106 15.90 6.82 10.27
C ILE A 106 14.96 7.41 9.20
N ARG A 107 13.73 6.91 9.11
CA ARG A 107 12.74 7.40 8.14
C ARG A 107 12.43 8.87 8.35
N VAL A 108 12.19 9.25 9.62
CA VAL A 108 11.84 10.62 10.01
C VAL A 108 12.97 11.60 9.72
N ASN A 109 14.23 11.19 9.92
CA ASN A 109 15.37 12.07 9.75
C ASN A 109 15.82 12.18 8.29
N SER A 110 15.64 11.12 7.49
CA SER A 110 16.17 11.06 6.12
C SER A 110 15.16 11.47 5.05
N TRP A 111 13.90 11.02 5.15
CA TRP A 111 12.87 11.25 4.11
C TRP A 111 11.58 11.82 4.68
N TRP A 112 11.70 12.93 5.40
CA TRP A 112 10.55 13.62 5.97
C TRP A 112 9.61 14.29 4.96
N ALA A 113 9.94 14.28 3.67
CA ALA A 113 8.98 14.60 2.60
C ALA A 113 7.90 13.51 2.47
N ASP A 114 8.25 12.27 2.78
CA ASP A 114 7.37 11.10 2.66
C ASP A 114 6.81 10.66 4.03
N PHE A 115 7.58 10.86 5.11
CA PHE A 115 7.23 10.44 6.47
C PHE A 115 6.93 11.63 7.42
N ASN A 116 5.96 11.44 8.30
CA ASN A 116 5.61 12.39 9.36
C ASN A 116 6.57 12.26 10.57
N ARG A 117 6.29 12.95 11.70
CA ARG A 117 7.15 12.87 12.90
C ARG A 117 7.12 11.52 13.61
N ASP A 118 6.08 10.74 13.38
CA ASP A 118 5.89 9.38 13.92
C ASP A 118 6.42 8.30 12.96
N GLY A 119 7.11 8.71 11.89
CA GLY A 119 7.62 7.83 10.84
C GLY A 119 6.55 7.06 10.08
N ASN A 120 5.31 7.56 10.07
CA ASN A 120 4.21 7.09 9.22
C ASN A 120 4.22 7.84 7.88
N ILE A 121 3.67 7.23 6.84
CA ILE A 121 3.43 7.92 5.56
C ILE A 121 2.59 9.18 5.83
N ARG A 122 2.97 10.32 5.23
CA ARG A 122 2.19 11.54 5.34
C ARG A 122 0.84 11.39 4.65
N VAL A 123 -0.22 11.86 5.32
CA VAL A 123 -1.61 11.79 4.82
C VAL A 123 -1.79 12.53 3.49
N ASN A 124 -1.03 13.60 3.26
CA ASN A 124 -1.05 14.36 2.01
C ASN A 124 -0.06 13.84 0.95
N ARG A 125 0.61 12.71 1.18
CA ARG A 125 1.51 12.12 0.19
C ARG A 125 0.69 11.59 -0.98
N VAL A 126 1.08 11.96 -2.19
CA VAL A 126 0.53 11.41 -3.43
C VAL A 126 1.49 10.31 -3.94
N PRO A 127 0.99 9.13 -4.37
CA PRO A 127 1.82 8.06 -4.93
C PRO A 127 2.64 8.53 -6.13
N MET A 128 3.89 8.09 -6.23
CA MET A 128 4.80 8.50 -7.32
C MET A 128 5.82 7.42 -7.64
N GLY A 129 6.37 7.49 -8.85
CA GLY A 129 7.43 6.61 -9.31
C GLY A 129 7.02 5.14 -9.37
N ASP A 130 8.01 4.27 -9.30
CA ASP A 130 7.83 2.83 -9.30
C ASP A 130 7.13 2.34 -8.02
N ALA A 131 6.40 1.23 -8.13
CA ALA A 131 5.74 0.57 -7.02
C ALA A 131 6.27 -0.87 -6.88
N MET A 132 6.47 -1.31 -5.64
CA MET A 132 6.67 -2.73 -5.35
C MET A 132 5.32 -3.43 -5.38
N MET A 133 5.24 -4.54 -6.08
CA MET A 133 4.10 -5.46 -6.03
C MET A 133 4.45 -6.67 -5.19
N VAL A 134 3.43 -7.31 -4.63
CA VAL A 134 3.60 -8.55 -3.89
C VAL A 134 2.73 -9.64 -4.50
N ALA A 135 3.38 -10.75 -4.85
CA ALA A 135 2.74 -11.93 -5.39
C ALA A 135 2.49 -12.98 -4.30
N GLY A 136 1.25 -13.44 -4.20
CA GLY A 136 0.83 -14.48 -3.28
C GLY A 136 -0.49 -15.10 -3.76
N HIS A 137 -0.66 -16.40 -3.52
CA HIS A 137 -1.83 -17.17 -3.98
C HIS A 137 -2.07 -17.05 -5.50
N GLY A 138 -1.00 -17.01 -6.29
CA GLY A 138 -1.07 -16.82 -7.74
C GLY A 138 -1.56 -15.43 -8.20
N LEU A 139 -1.78 -14.50 -7.27
CA LEU A 139 -2.23 -13.14 -7.54
C LEU A 139 -1.13 -12.13 -7.22
N VAL A 140 -1.18 -10.97 -7.88
CA VAL A 140 -0.27 -9.85 -7.65
C VAL A 140 -1.08 -8.69 -7.08
N SER A 141 -0.68 -8.15 -5.92
CA SER A 141 -1.40 -7.07 -5.23
C SER A 141 -0.48 -5.91 -4.87
N TYR A 142 -1.07 -4.72 -4.72
CA TYR A 142 -0.36 -3.56 -4.17
C TYR A 142 -0.23 -3.68 -2.64
N PRO A 143 0.93 -3.33 -2.06
CA PRO A 143 1.07 -3.17 -0.62
C PRO A 143 0.16 -2.05 -0.11
N VAL A 144 -0.56 -2.33 0.98
CA VAL A 144 -1.38 -1.33 1.69
C VAL A 144 -0.80 -1.10 3.08
N TYR A 145 -0.26 0.10 3.30
CA TYR A 145 0.29 0.49 4.60
C TYR A 145 -0.83 0.74 5.61
N GLN A 146 -0.79 0.01 6.72
CA GLN A 146 -1.75 0.10 7.84
C GLN A 146 -3.22 0.01 7.41
N GLY A 147 -3.50 -0.63 6.26
CA GLY A 147 -4.85 -0.77 5.72
C GLY A 147 -5.50 0.51 5.18
N TRP A 148 -4.75 1.61 5.04
CA TRP A 148 -5.34 2.88 4.56
C TRP A 148 -4.62 3.49 3.36
N TYR A 149 -3.32 3.28 3.17
CA TYR A 149 -2.55 3.87 2.07
C TYR A 149 -2.01 2.81 1.11
N VAL A 150 -2.43 2.85 -0.16
CA VAL A 150 -1.96 1.95 -1.21
C VAL A 150 -0.67 2.50 -1.81
N LEU A 151 0.39 1.70 -1.77
CA LEU A 151 1.69 2.00 -2.39
C LEU A 151 1.64 1.64 -3.87
N CYS A 152 0.87 2.40 -4.66
CA CYS A 152 0.56 2.08 -6.05
C CYS A 152 1.42 2.79 -7.10
N GLY A 153 2.29 3.71 -6.67
CA GLY A 153 3.17 4.47 -7.55
C GLY A 153 2.41 5.38 -8.52
N GLY A 154 3.13 5.97 -9.47
CA GLY A 154 2.56 6.91 -10.43
C GLY A 154 1.55 6.26 -11.39
N ALA A 155 1.80 5.02 -11.81
CA ALA A 155 1.03 4.35 -12.85
C ALA A 155 -0.43 4.07 -12.45
N ALA A 156 -0.67 3.70 -11.19
CA ALA A 156 -2.01 3.37 -10.69
C ALA A 156 -2.66 4.51 -9.89
N ARG A 157 -1.97 5.65 -9.72
CA ARG A 157 -2.54 6.86 -9.13
C ARG A 157 -3.79 7.35 -9.87
N VAL A 158 -3.90 7.12 -11.18
CA VAL A 158 -5.06 7.50 -12.00
C VAL A 158 -6.38 6.90 -11.51
N HIS A 159 -6.34 5.85 -10.68
CA HIS A 159 -7.52 5.22 -10.10
C HIS A 159 -8.12 6.00 -8.91
N LEU A 160 -7.44 7.03 -8.43
CA LEU A 160 -7.87 7.92 -7.34
C LEU A 160 -8.27 7.19 -6.04
N THR A 161 -7.76 5.97 -5.83
CA THR A 161 -8.11 5.09 -4.71
C THR A 161 -6.86 4.58 -3.99
N TRP A 162 -5.87 5.46 -3.80
CA TRP A 162 -4.71 5.14 -2.96
C TRP A 162 -4.93 5.42 -1.48
N ILE A 163 -5.99 6.15 -1.12
CA ILE A 163 -6.51 6.21 0.25
C ILE A 163 -7.77 5.33 0.28
N VAL A 164 -7.72 4.25 1.05
CA VAL A 164 -8.79 3.23 1.13
C VAL A 164 -9.40 3.14 2.53
N GLY A 165 -8.94 3.98 3.45
CA GLY A 165 -9.44 4.05 4.82
C GLY A 165 -8.94 5.29 5.55
N PRO A 166 -9.43 5.55 6.78
CA PRO A 166 -8.98 6.66 7.60
C PRO A 166 -7.52 6.47 8.06
N ALA A 167 -6.70 7.52 7.92
CA ALA A 167 -5.35 7.52 8.47
C ALA A 167 -5.39 7.45 10.02
N GLY A 168 -4.56 6.60 10.61
CA GLY A 168 -4.36 6.53 12.06
C GLY A 168 -5.54 5.98 12.88
N ARG A 169 -6.73 5.77 12.30
CA ARG A 169 -7.77 4.96 12.97
C ARG A 169 -7.42 3.49 12.78
N HIS A 170 -7.11 2.86 13.91
CA HIS A 170 -7.02 1.42 14.13
C HIS A 170 -7.84 0.61 13.13
N SER A 171 -7.21 0.17 12.05
CA SER A 171 -7.82 -0.66 11.02
C SER A 171 -8.05 -2.11 11.48
N GLY A 172 -8.06 -2.37 12.79
CA GLY A 172 -7.93 -3.72 13.37
C GLY A 172 -6.56 -4.36 13.13
N PHE A 173 -5.66 -3.71 12.37
CA PHE A 173 -4.36 -4.24 12.00
C PHE A 173 -3.24 -3.69 12.90
N PRO A 174 -2.15 -4.45 13.11
CA PRO A 174 -1.02 -4.00 13.93
C PRO A 174 -0.45 -2.67 13.43
N THR A 175 0.00 -1.85 14.38
CA THR A 175 0.66 -0.58 14.04
C THR A 175 1.94 -0.89 13.28
N LYS A 176 2.08 -0.31 12.06
CA LYS A 176 3.21 -0.48 11.12
C LYS A 176 3.17 -1.73 10.22
N SER A 177 2.02 -2.38 10.03
CA SER A 177 1.90 -3.50 9.08
C SER A 177 1.80 -3.08 7.61
N LEU A 178 2.31 -3.93 6.72
CA LEU A 178 2.05 -3.92 5.28
C LEU A 178 1.08 -5.05 4.97
N LEU A 179 -0.05 -4.69 4.34
CA LEU A 179 -1.14 -5.61 4.07
C LEU A 179 -1.22 -5.90 2.57
N TYR A 180 -1.48 -7.16 2.24
CA TYR A 180 -1.56 -7.67 0.88
C TYR A 180 -2.92 -8.30 0.61
N GLY A 181 -3.29 -8.37 -0.66
CA GLY A 181 -4.56 -8.94 -1.11
C GLY A 181 -5.75 -8.01 -1.00
N LEU A 182 -5.58 -6.73 -0.66
CA LEU A 182 -6.67 -5.76 -0.56
C LEU A 182 -6.93 -5.01 -1.87
N VAL A 183 -5.87 -4.71 -2.63
CA VAL A 183 -5.93 -3.87 -3.83
C VAL A 183 -5.12 -4.52 -4.94
N PHE A 184 -5.75 -4.73 -6.09
CA PHE A 184 -5.21 -5.46 -7.22
C PHE A 184 -5.05 -4.54 -8.43
N PRO A 185 -3.93 -4.66 -9.16
CA PRO A 185 -3.67 -3.88 -10.37
C PRO A 185 -4.56 -4.35 -11.51
N VAL A 186 -4.65 -3.57 -12.59
CA VAL A 186 -5.40 -3.97 -13.78
C VAL A 186 -4.98 -5.36 -14.25
N LYS A 187 -5.95 -6.24 -14.49
CA LYS A 187 -5.72 -7.57 -15.08
C LYS A 187 -4.81 -7.46 -16.32
N GLY A 188 -3.76 -8.29 -16.34
CA GLY A 188 -2.78 -8.33 -17.44
C GLY A 188 -1.85 -7.12 -17.52
N SER A 189 -1.77 -6.28 -16.48
CA SER A 189 -0.68 -5.30 -16.37
C SER A 189 0.63 -6.01 -16.00
N SER A 190 1.71 -5.58 -16.63
CA SER A 190 3.06 -6.07 -16.37
C SER A 190 3.70 -5.25 -15.26
N HIS A 191 4.33 -5.93 -14.30
CA HIS A 191 5.04 -5.30 -13.20
C HIS A 191 6.46 -5.83 -13.15
N VAL A 192 7.43 -4.92 -13.06
CA VAL A 192 8.86 -5.28 -13.04
C VAL A 192 9.33 -5.64 -11.62
N LEU A 193 8.77 -4.96 -10.61
CA LEU A 193 9.16 -5.11 -9.22
C LEU A 193 8.11 -5.94 -8.48
N VAL A 194 8.32 -7.27 -8.42
CA VAL A 194 7.41 -8.20 -7.78
C VAL A 194 8.16 -9.03 -6.74
N GLU A 195 7.72 -8.95 -5.49
CA GLU A 195 8.20 -9.84 -4.42
C GLU A 195 7.24 -11.02 -4.25
N HIS A 196 7.76 -12.25 -4.32
CA HIS A 196 6.96 -13.46 -4.16
C HIS A 196 6.94 -13.92 -2.71
N LEU A 197 5.76 -13.99 -2.12
CA LEU A 197 5.56 -14.57 -0.80
C LEU A 197 5.64 -16.10 -0.89
N GLN A 198 6.39 -16.70 0.04
CA GLN A 198 6.43 -18.16 0.20
C GLN A 198 5.39 -18.63 1.23
N THR A 199 5.23 -17.88 2.32
CA THR A 199 4.25 -18.07 3.39
C THR A 199 3.84 -16.69 3.94
N HIS A 200 2.68 -16.59 4.60
CA HIS A 200 2.27 -15.40 5.33
C HIS A 200 2.77 -15.51 6.78
N ARG A 201 3.67 -14.62 7.21
CA ARG A 201 4.12 -14.63 8.61
C ARG A 201 3.53 -13.46 9.38
N ALA A 202 2.63 -13.76 10.31
CA ALA A 202 2.44 -12.91 11.47
C ALA A 202 3.70 -13.00 12.34
N VAL A 203 4.61 -12.02 12.24
CA VAL A 203 5.73 -11.91 13.18
C VAL A 203 5.16 -11.48 14.54
N GLN A 204 5.04 -12.43 15.47
CA GLN A 204 4.80 -12.13 16.87
C GLN A 204 5.96 -11.27 17.38
N ASN A 205 5.66 -10.12 18.00
CA ASN A 205 6.60 -9.13 18.55
C ASN A 205 7.32 -8.21 17.55
N ALA A 206 6.58 -7.53 16.67
CA ALA A 206 7.10 -6.40 15.86
C ALA A 206 7.52 -5.14 16.66
N GLY A 207 7.64 -5.22 17.99
CA GLY A 207 7.88 -4.07 18.87
C GLY A 207 8.88 -4.26 20.03
N GLY A 208 9.57 -5.41 20.14
CA GLY A 208 10.41 -5.70 21.32
C GLY A 208 11.93 -5.62 21.13
N GLY A 209 12.44 -5.55 19.90
CA GLY A 209 13.89 -5.64 19.63
C GLY A 209 14.35 -4.73 18.50
N ALA A 210 15.59 -4.25 18.59
CA ALA A 210 16.24 -3.19 17.80
C ALA A 210 16.39 -3.45 16.27
N ARG A 211 15.67 -4.41 15.70
CA ARG A 211 15.60 -4.66 14.25
C ARG A 211 14.13 -4.89 13.89
N ILE A 212 13.41 -3.81 13.60
CA ILE A 212 11.98 -3.88 13.24
C ILE A 212 11.83 -4.72 11.97
N ARG A 213 11.04 -5.80 12.07
CA ARG A 213 10.51 -6.56 10.93
C ARG A 213 9.04 -6.17 10.80
N CYS A 214 8.67 -5.44 9.75
CA CYS A 214 7.25 -5.20 9.48
C CYS A 214 6.49 -6.52 9.45
N VAL A 215 5.27 -6.50 9.98
CA VAL A 215 4.37 -7.65 9.85
C VAL A 215 3.77 -7.58 8.46
N GLU A 216 4.24 -8.46 7.60
CA GLU A 216 3.76 -8.69 6.25
C GLU A 216 2.60 -9.67 6.31
N GLN A 217 1.40 -9.20 6.00
CA GLN A 217 0.18 -10.00 6.18
C GLN A 217 -0.64 -10.02 4.90
N TRP A 218 -0.91 -11.23 4.41
CA TRP A 218 -2.05 -11.42 3.54
C TRP A 218 -3.30 -11.42 4.39
N VAL A 219 -4.20 -10.46 4.17
CA VAL A 219 -5.33 -10.23 5.08
C VAL A 219 -6.69 -10.55 4.48
N SER A 220 -6.73 -10.83 3.18
CA SER A 220 -7.98 -11.15 2.49
C SER A 220 -8.24 -12.66 2.51
N CYS A 221 -9.48 -13.03 2.74
CA CYS A 221 -10.03 -14.38 2.64
C CYS A 221 -10.73 -14.55 1.28
N ARG A 222 -11.01 -15.80 0.87
CA ARG A 222 -11.65 -16.10 -0.43
C ARG A 222 -12.94 -15.31 -0.65
N ASN A 223 -13.75 -15.12 0.38
CA ASN A 223 -15.03 -14.42 0.31
C ASN A 223 -14.95 -12.91 0.61
N ASP A 224 -13.76 -12.34 0.81
CA ASP A 224 -13.62 -10.92 1.11
C ASP A 224 -13.82 -10.03 -0.13
N PRO A 225 -14.40 -8.84 0.03
CA PRO A 225 -14.40 -7.81 -1.00
C PRO A 225 -12.99 -7.19 -1.12
N VAL A 226 -12.52 -7.04 -2.35
CA VAL A 226 -11.21 -6.48 -2.68
C VAL A 226 -11.35 -5.42 -3.77
N ILE A 227 -10.42 -4.46 -3.84
CA ILE A 227 -10.44 -3.40 -4.85
C ILE A 227 -9.65 -3.88 -6.07
N GLN A 228 -10.28 -3.90 -7.25
CA GLN A 228 -9.65 -4.23 -8.52
C GLN A 228 -9.61 -3.00 -9.42
N TYR A 229 -8.43 -2.61 -9.90
CA TYR A 229 -8.27 -1.49 -10.85
C TYR A 229 -8.59 -1.88 -12.30
N TYR A 230 -9.01 -0.91 -13.12
CA TYR A 230 -9.39 -1.11 -14.53
C TYR A 230 -8.83 -0.01 -15.44
N ARG A 231 -8.25 -0.38 -16.61
CA ARG A 231 -7.68 0.55 -17.62
C ARG A 231 -8.73 1.53 -18.16
N SER A 232 -9.91 1.01 -18.47
CA SER A 232 -11.13 1.72 -18.87
C SER A 232 -12.27 0.69 -18.80
N PRO A 233 -13.42 1.00 -18.19
CA PRO A 233 -14.49 0.01 -18.05
C PRO A 233 -15.09 -0.33 -19.44
N PRO A 234 -15.35 -1.62 -19.74
CA PRO A 234 -15.91 -2.05 -21.02
C PRO A 234 -17.32 -1.51 -21.32
N ASP A 235 -18.02 -0.96 -20.32
CA ASP A 235 -19.42 -0.53 -20.39
C ASP A 235 -19.58 0.99 -20.15
N ALA A 236 -18.80 1.82 -20.85
CA ALA A 236 -18.73 3.26 -20.61
C ALA A 236 -19.96 4.05 -21.12
N GLU A 237 -21.15 3.74 -20.60
CA GLU A 237 -22.28 4.68 -20.51
C GLU A 237 -22.29 5.45 -19.18
N ARG A 238 -21.55 4.96 -18.16
CA ARG A 238 -21.31 5.68 -16.89
C ARG A 238 -19.88 6.20 -16.82
N ARG A 239 -19.75 7.52 -16.88
CA ARG A 239 -18.49 8.26 -16.66
C ARG A 239 -17.85 7.86 -15.31
N ASP A 240 -16.53 7.76 -15.30
CA ASP A 240 -15.65 7.93 -14.12
C ASP A 240 -15.32 6.75 -13.18
N ILE A 241 -15.65 5.48 -13.43
CA ILE A 241 -15.21 4.40 -12.51
C ILE A 241 -14.01 3.62 -13.07
N SER A 242 -12.84 3.79 -12.44
CA SER A 242 -11.57 3.14 -12.80
C SER A 242 -11.15 2.03 -11.83
N TYR A 243 -12.04 1.62 -10.92
CA TYR A 243 -11.88 0.47 -10.00
C TYR A 243 -13.24 -0.20 -9.73
N ARG A 244 -13.27 -1.47 -9.30
CA ARG A 244 -14.48 -2.12 -8.76
C ARG A 244 -14.16 -2.87 -7.47
N LEU A 245 -15.19 -3.14 -6.67
CA LEU A 245 -15.09 -4.12 -5.61
C LEU A 245 -15.43 -5.50 -6.19
N GLU A 246 -14.56 -6.46 -5.98
CA GLU A 246 -14.68 -7.85 -6.43
C GLU A 246 -14.64 -8.79 -5.24
N CYS A 247 -15.28 -9.96 -5.33
CA CYS A 247 -14.99 -11.07 -4.42
C CYS A 247 -13.58 -11.58 -4.72
N LEU A 248 -12.74 -11.81 -3.70
CA LEU A 248 -11.42 -12.40 -3.95
C LEU A 248 -11.53 -13.74 -4.68
N ASP A 249 -12.54 -14.57 -4.41
CA ASP A 249 -12.73 -15.87 -5.09
C ASP A 249 -12.94 -15.71 -6.61
N ASN A 250 -13.52 -14.59 -7.05
CA ASN A 250 -13.70 -14.28 -8.47
C ASN A 250 -12.36 -13.95 -9.17
N MET A 251 -11.33 -13.58 -8.41
CA MET A 251 -9.97 -13.39 -8.91
C MET A 251 -9.27 -14.73 -9.19
N GLN A 252 -9.89 -15.86 -8.83
CA GLN A 252 -9.34 -17.21 -8.96
C GLN A 252 -7.98 -17.40 -8.26
N PRO A 253 -7.87 -17.04 -6.96
CA PRO A 253 -6.66 -17.25 -6.20
C PRO A 253 -6.35 -18.75 -6.11
N TRP A 254 -5.06 -19.08 -6.02
CA TRP A 254 -4.65 -20.40 -5.57
C TRP A 254 -5.04 -20.61 -4.12
N THR A 255 -5.27 -21.86 -3.74
CA THR A 255 -5.58 -22.22 -2.35
C THR A 255 -4.39 -21.98 -1.43
N TYR A 256 -3.17 -22.03 -1.94
CA TYR A 256 -1.92 -21.88 -1.19
C TYR A 256 -1.05 -20.81 -1.83
N CYS A 257 -0.23 -20.13 -1.01
CA CYS A 257 0.58 -19.02 -1.49
C CYS A 257 1.59 -19.46 -2.56
N SER A 258 2.11 -20.68 -2.41
CA SER A 258 2.98 -21.35 -3.38
C SER A 258 2.62 -22.85 -3.49
N GLY A 259 3.25 -23.57 -4.43
CA GLY A 259 3.13 -25.03 -4.53
C GLY A 259 3.83 -25.82 -3.41
N TRP A 260 4.41 -25.14 -2.41
CA TRP A 260 5.09 -25.78 -1.28
C TRP A 260 4.10 -26.16 -0.18
N THR A 261 4.26 -27.35 0.40
CA THR A 261 3.30 -27.95 1.35
C THR A 261 3.16 -27.20 2.67
N GLY A 262 4.15 -26.40 3.08
CA GLY A 262 4.07 -25.57 4.29
C GLY A 262 3.63 -24.13 4.02
N SER A 263 3.09 -23.86 2.83
CA SER A 263 2.54 -22.55 2.49
C SER A 263 1.16 -22.36 3.11
N ASP A 264 0.88 -21.16 3.65
CA ASP A 264 -0.39 -20.91 4.34
C ASP A 264 -1.56 -20.90 3.35
N PRO A 265 -2.69 -21.56 3.68
CA PRO A 265 -3.85 -21.59 2.83
C PRO A 265 -4.64 -20.27 2.86
N LEU A 266 -5.36 -20.02 1.78
CA LEU A 266 -6.40 -18.99 1.71
C LEU A 266 -7.73 -19.59 2.19
N GLU A 267 -8.25 -19.06 3.28
CA GLU A 267 -9.45 -19.60 3.92
C GLU A 267 -10.70 -18.75 3.63
N LEU A 268 -11.87 -19.29 3.98
CA LEU A 268 -13.12 -18.53 4.05
C LEU A 268 -13.22 -17.88 5.43
N ARG A 269 -13.57 -16.60 5.47
CA ARG A 269 -13.83 -15.91 6.74
C ARG A 269 -15.12 -16.43 7.35
N GLN A 270 -15.08 -16.74 8.65
CA GLN A 270 -16.27 -17.00 9.45
C GLN A 270 -16.73 -15.69 10.12
N GLY A 271 -17.97 -15.25 9.85
CA GLY A 271 -18.55 -14.04 10.44
C GLY A 271 -18.41 -12.77 9.60
N CYS A 272 -18.90 -11.64 10.14
CA CYS A 272 -18.86 -10.33 9.47
C CYS A 272 -17.44 -9.75 9.44
N TRP A 273 -17.20 -8.76 8.55
CA TRP A 273 -16.00 -7.91 8.65
C TRP A 273 -15.85 -7.37 10.09
N PRO A 274 -14.63 -7.35 10.65
CA PRO A 274 -14.41 -6.72 11.95
C PRO A 274 -14.87 -5.28 11.84
N ASP A 275 -15.75 -4.86 12.75
CA ASP A 275 -16.21 -3.48 12.79
C ASP A 275 -14.99 -2.59 13.11
N PRO A 276 -14.58 -1.67 12.20
CA PRO A 276 -13.48 -0.76 12.45
C PRO A 276 -13.78 0.21 13.61
N SER A 277 -15.00 0.21 14.16
CA SER A 277 -15.38 1.01 15.32
C SER A 277 -14.92 0.43 16.67
N GLY A 278 -14.46 -0.82 16.74
CA GLY A 278 -13.95 -1.41 17.97
C GLY A 278 -14.95 -1.31 19.13
N GLN A 279 -15.99 -2.13 19.12
CA GLN A 279 -16.71 -2.47 20.34
C GLN A 279 -16.67 -3.99 20.53
N SER A 280 -15.72 -4.41 21.35
CA SER A 280 -15.85 -5.53 22.28
C SER A 280 -15.59 -4.99 23.67
#